data_AF-A0ABD5JTA7-F1
#
_entry.id   AF-A0ABD5JTA7-F1
#
_cell.length_a   1.000
_cell.length_b   1.000
_cell.length_c   1.000
_cell.angle_alpha   90.00
_cell.angle_beta   90.00
_cell.angle_gamma   90.00
#
_symmetry.space_group_name_H-M   'P 1'
#
loop_
_entity.id
_entity.type
_entity.pdbx_description
1 polymer ?
#
loop_
_entity_poly.entity_id
_entity_poly.type
_entity_poly.pdbx_seq_one_letter_code
_entity_poly.pdbx_strand_id
1 'polypeptide(L)'
;MPLVAELEALRLSLSCCTYRGDQHTNILIKEDDALAKLKQVKLLAPNGEWFSFNPDKGRGRNALMSPLLTAGNGHDHHRACDCVVLIAKERELTALYIDLKSGNPVGYCGQFKSTRQFVRYALGLLEDFYGHKFSLQERFVILYGGKPALLQKKPTVPKLEKIGKTLPDKPYKREVFNASTLYLKELLT
;
A
#
# COMPACT_ATOMS: atom_id res chain seq x y z
N MET A 1 6.57 -19.36 -4.56
CA MET A 1 5.19 -19.87 -4.53
C MET A 1 4.39 -18.94 -5.42
N PRO A 2 3.77 -19.44 -6.51
CA PRO A 2 2.93 -18.60 -7.37
C PRO A 2 1.74 -18.03 -6.59
N LEU A 3 1.16 -16.94 -7.08
CA LEU A 3 -0.10 -16.44 -6.52
C LEU A 3 -1.23 -17.45 -6.75
N VAL A 4 -2.17 -17.54 -5.80
CA VAL A 4 -3.46 -18.22 -6.05
C VAL A 4 -4.16 -17.58 -7.26
N ALA A 5 -4.96 -18.38 -7.97
CA ALA A 5 -5.55 -17.99 -9.25
C ALA A 5 -6.36 -16.69 -9.14
N GLU A 6 -7.12 -16.53 -8.06
CA GLU A 6 -7.95 -15.37 -7.79
C GLU A 6 -7.12 -14.09 -7.61
N LEU A 7 -5.99 -14.21 -6.89
CA LEU A 7 -5.09 -13.10 -6.65
C LEU A 7 -4.27 -12.76 -7.91
N GLU A 8 -3.92 -13.76 -8.72
CA GLU A 8 -3.28 -13.56 -10.02
C GLU A 8 -4.22 -12.87 -11.01
N ALA A 9 -5.52 -13.23 -11.02
CA ALA A 9 -6.53 -12.55 -11.83
C ALA A 9 -6.64 -11.07 -11.45
N LEU A 10 -6.61 -10.75 -10.14
CA LEU A 10 -6.57 -9.35 -9.67
C LEU A 10 -5.34 -8.63 -10.20
N ARG A 11 -4.18 -9.26 -10.02
CA ARG A 11 -2.90 -8.68 -10.40
C ARG A 11 -2.80 -8.46 -11.91
N LEU A 12 -3.37 -9.34 -12.73
CA LEU A 12 -3.44 -9.19 -14.18
C LEU A 12 -4.41 -8.08 -14.61
N SER A 13 -5.44 -7.81 -13.80
CA SER A 13 -6.41 -6.74 -14.06
C SER A 13 -5.86 -5.34 -13.73
N LEU A 14 -4.72 -5.24 -13.06
CA LEU A 14 -4.09 -3.98 -12.65
C LEU A 14 -2.86 -3.66 -13.49
N SER A 15 -2.83 -2.48 -14.10
CA SER A 15 -1.71 -2.00 -14.93
C SER A 15 -0.53 -1.42 -14.13
N CYS A 16 -0.67 -1.27 -12.81
CA CYS A 16 0.28 -0.56 -11.94
C CYS A 16 0.95 -1.44 -10.89
N CYS A 17 0.95 -2.77 -11.07
CA CYS A 17 1.67 -3.70 -10.21
C CYS A 17 3.18 -3.46 -10.26
N THR A 18 3.82 -3.40 -9.09
CA THR A 18 5.24 -3.07 -8.93
C THR A 18 6.07 -4.26 -8.47
N TYR A 19 5.58 -5.03 -7.49
CA TYR A 19 6.29 -6.19 -6.92
C TYR A 19 5.33 -7.35 -6.68
N ARG A 20 5.87 -8.57 -6.68
CA ARG A 20 5.13 -9.82 -6.42
C ARG A 20 5.99 -10.83 -5.66
N GLY A 21 5.38 -11.58 -4.74
CA GLY A 21 6.05 -12.44 -3.75
C GLY A 21 6.59 -13.76 -4.28
N ASP A 22 6.22 -14.17 -5.49
CA ASP A 22 6.84 -15.27 -6.22
C ASP A 22 8.21 -14.87 -6.80
N GLN A 23 8.43 -13.60 -7.12
CA GLN A 23 9.67 -13.08 -7.74
C GLN A 23 10.50 -12.19 -6.82
N HIS A 24 9.90 -11.63 -5.77
CA HIS A 24 10.54 -10.62 -4.92
C HIS A 24 10.48 -11.01 -3.44
N THR A 25 11.51 -10.59 -2.70
CA THR A 25 11.61 -10.72 -1.24
C THR A 25 11.48 -9.39 -0.51
N ASN A 26 11.18 -8.33 -1.26
CA ASN A 26 11.02 -6.98 -0.73
C ASN A 26 10.17 -6.11 -1.66
N ILE A 27 9.63 -5.05 -1.08
CA ILE A 27 8.86 -3.99 -1.75
C ILE A 27 9.61 -2.69 -1.50
N LEU A 28 9.94 -1.94 -2.55
CA LEU A 28 10.55 -0.62 -2.41
C LEU A 28 9.50 0.45 -2.75
N ILE A 29 9.12 1.23 -1.74
CA ILE A 29 8.21 2.37 -1.89
C ILE A 29 9.08 3.60 -2.06
N LYS A 30 8.85 4.36 -3.13
CA LYS A 30 9.59 5.59 -3.46
C LYS A 30 8.66 6.79 -3.49
N GLU A 31 9.16 7.90 -3.00
CA GLU A 31 8.60 9.24 -3.11
C GLU A 31 9.51 10.04 -4.06
N ASP A 32 8.94 10.48 -5.17
CA ASP A 32 9.66 11.12 -6.26
C ASP A 32 9.64 12.66 -6.14
N ASP A 33 8.82 13.25 -5.25
CA ASP A 33 8.82 14.69 -4.97
C ASP A 33 10.21 15.15 -4.50
N ALA A 34 10.84 16.03 -5.27
CA ALA A 34 12.17 16.60 -5.02
C ALA A 34 12.32 17.18 -3.59
N LEU A 35 11.27 17.75 -3.01
CA LEU A 35 11.27 18.38 -1.69
C LEU A 35 11.03 17.40 -0.53
N ALA A 36 10.63 16.16 -0.83
CA ALA A 36 10.41 15.15 0.21
C ALA A 36 11.71 14.78 0.94
N LYS A 37 11.62 14.68 2.27
CA LYS A 37 12.70 14.18 3.13
C LYS A 37 12.70 12.65 3.20
N LEU A 38 11.51 12.05 3.25
CA LEU A 38 11.34 10.61 3.17
C LEU A 38 11.21 10.21 1.70
N LYS A 39 12.32 9.79 1.07
CA LYS A 39 12.37 9.43 -0.35
C LYS A 39 12.07 7.97 -0.62
N GLN A 40 12.38 7.10 0.33
CA GLN A 40 12.16 5.67 0.13
C GLN A 40 12.09 4.90 1.44
N VAL A 41 11.30 3.83 1.43
CA VAL A 41 11.27 2.79 2.45
C VAL A 41 11.24 1.42 1.78
N LYS A 42 12.04 0.48 2.29
CA LYS A 42 12.03 -0.91 1.87
C LYS A 42 11.28 -1.77 2.88
N LEU A 43 10.31 -2.55 2.41
CA LEU A 43 9.65 -3.57 3.21
C LEU A 43 10.22 -4.94 2.85
N LEU A 44 10.85 -5.63 3.80
CA LEU A 44 11.23 -7.03 3.67
C LEU A 44 9.99 -7.89 3.80
N ALA A 45 9.72 -8.68 2.77
CA ALA A 45 8.56 -9.54 2.67
C ALA A 45 9.04 -10.89 2.15
N PRO A 46 9.04 -11.96 2.98
CA PRO A 46 9.37 -13.29 2.49
C PRO A 46 8.53 -13.65 1.27
N ASN A 47 9.04 -14.55 0.42
CA ASN A 47 8.26 -15.07 -0.70
C ASN A 47 6.92 -15.62 -0.21
N GLY A 48 5.85 -15.38 -0.97
CA GLY A 48 4.51 -15.76 -0.58
C GLY A 48 3.44 -15.21 -1.52
N GLU A 49 2.19 -15.40 -1.13
CA GLU A 49 1.00 -15.04 -1.92
C GLU A 49 0.65 -13.57 -1.72
N TRP A 50 1.51 -12.69 -2.20
CA TRP A 50 1.29 -11.26 -2.14
C TRP A 50 1.78 -10.56 -3.40
N PHE A 51 1.16 -9.43 -3.72
CA PHE A 51 1.70 -8.47 -4.66
C PHE A 51 1.47 -7.05 -4.15
N SER A 52 2.19 -6.11 -4.73
CA SER A 52 1.99 -4.69 -4.47
C SER A 52 1.82 -3.91 -5.77
N PHE A 53 1.12 -2.80 -5.66
CA PHE A 53 0.95 -1.86 -6.75
C PHE A 53 1.03 -0.44 -6.20
N ASN A 54 1.40 0.50 -7.06
CA ASN A 54 1.41 1.92 -6.72
C ASN A 54 0.21 2.57 -7.43
N PRO A 55 -0.89 2.86 -6.70
CA PRO A 55 -2.05 3.48 -7.29
C PRO A 55 -1.71 4.84 -7.89
N ASP A 56 -0.87 5.64 -7.23
CA ASP A 56 -0.48 6.98 -7.68
C ASP A 56 0.11 6.98 -9.09
N LYS A 57 1.05 6.06 -9.35
CA LYS A 57 1.66 5.86 -10.68
C LYS A 57 0.69 5.28 -11.72
N GLY A 58 -0.40 4.65 -11.27
CA GLY A 58 -1.43 4.06 -12.14
C GLY A 58 -2.47 5.05 -12.68
N ARG A 59 -2.57 6.27 -12.12
CA ARG A 59 -3.66 7.22 -12.41
C ARG A 59 -3.55 7.99 -13.73
N GLY A 60 -2.50 7.73 -14.51
CA GLY A 60 -2.22 8.42 -15.77
C GLY A 60 -1.96 9.92 -15.60
N ARG A 61 -1.91 10.66 -16.73
CA ARG A 61 -1.50 12.08 -16.76
C ARG A 61 -2.40 13.01 -15.95
N ASN A 62 -3.70 12.72 -15.89
CA ASN A 62 -4.68 13.54 -15.18
C ASN A 62 -4.85 13.15 -13.71
N ALA A 63 -4.05 12.20 -13.21
CA ALA A 63 -4.08 11.72 -11.83
C ALA A 63 -5.49 11.26 -11.38
N LEU A 64 -6.27 10.64 -12.26
CA LEU A 64 -7.62 10.16 -11.94
C LEU A 64 -7.60 8.69 -11.49
N MET A 65 -8.29 8.38 -10.38
CA MET A 65 -8.55 6.98 -10.00
C MET A 65 -9.47 6.24 -10.99
N SER A 66 -10.38 6.97 -11.64
CA SER A 66 -11.26 6.46 -12.69
C SER A 66 -11.59 7.59 -13.65
N PRO A 67 -11.53 7.35 -14.98
CA PRO A 67 -11.91 8.35 -15.97
C PRO A 67 -13.43 8.59 -16.04
N LEU A 68 -14.25 7.74 -15.40
CA LEU A 68 -15.70 7.88 -15.37
C LEU A 68 -16.20 8.87 -14.30
N LEU A 69 -15.31 9.34 -13.41
CA LEU A 69 -15.66 10.22 -12.31
C LEU A 69 -15.21 11.66 -12.60
N THR A 70 -16.03 12.62 -12.16
CA THR A 70 -15.79 14.06 -12.34
C THR A 70 -14.61 14.55 -11.49
N ALA A 71 -13.68 15.28 -12.12
CA ALA A 71 -12.63 16.02 -11.44
C ALA A 71 -13.02 17.50 -11.34
N GLY A 72 -13.53 17.91 -10.18
CA GLY A 72 -13.90 19.31 -9.91
C GLY A 72 -13.69 19.65 -8.43
N ASN A 73 -13.73 20.94 -8.09
CA ASN A 73 -13.43 21.42 -6.72
C ASN A 73 -14.33 20.82 -5.63
N GLY A 74 -15.53 20.32 -5.98
CA GLY A 74 -16.41 19.58 -5.07
C GLY A 74 -16.14 18.07 -4.97
N HIS A 75 -15.22 17.52 -5.76
CA HIS A 75 -15.00 16.09 -5.96
C HIS A 75 -13.51 15.73 -5.82
N ASP A 76 -12.95 16.00 -4.63
CA ASP A 76 -11.55 15.73 -4.32
C ASP A 76 -11.32 14.29 -3.80
N HIS A 77 -11.83 13.32 -4.57
CA HIS A 77 -11.62 11.89 -4.34
C HIS A 77 -10.59 11.29 -5.30
N HIS A 78 -9.97 12.08 -6.17
CA HIS A 78 -8.89 11.63 -7.05
C HIS A 78 -7.55 11.76 -6.34
N ARG A 79 -7.36 10.95 -5.30
CA ARG A 79 -6.15 10.91 -4.48
C ARG A 79 -5.64 9.47 -4.38
N ALA A 80 -4.35 9.27 -4.21
CA ALA A 80 -3.78 7.93 -4.07
C ALA A 80 -2.76 7.89 -2.94
N CYS A 81 -2.66 6.76 -2.25
CA CYS A 81 -1.51 6.46 -1.41
C CYS A 81 -0.35 5.89 -2.26
N ASP A 82 0.85 5.90 -1.69
CA ASP A 82 2.08 5.52 -2.41
C ASP A 82 2.21 4.02 -2.72
N CYS A 83 1.56 3.17 -1.93
CA CYS A 83 1.61 1.73 -2.11
C CYS A 83 0.39 1.03 -1.52
N VAL A 84 -0.07 -0.02 -2.21
CA VAL A 84 -0.97 -1.02 -1.65
C VAL A 84 -0.28 -2.38 -1.75
N VAL A 85 -0.29 -3.15 -0.65
CA VAL A 85 0.13 -4.55 -0.64
C VAL A 85 -1.09 -5.41 -0.40
N LEU A 86 -1.38 -6.31 -1.33
CA LEU A 86 -2.42 -7.32 -1.21
C LEU A 86 -1.77 -8.65 -0.85
N ILE A 87 -2.20 -9.25 0.26
CA ILE A 87 -1.64 -10.48 0.82
C ILE A 87 -2.78 -11.47 0.99
N ALA A 88 -2.76 -12.56 0.24
CA ALA A 88 -3.66 -13.68 0.45
C ALA A 88 -3.09 -14.60 1.53
N LYS A 89 -3.99 -15.04 2.41
CA LYS A 89 -3.76 -16.15 3.31
C LYS A 89 -5.04 -16.97 3.36
N GLU A 90 -5.00 -18.16 2.79
CA GLU A 90 -6.17 -19.02 2.66
C GLU A 90 -7.30 -18.29 1.89
N ARG A 91 -8.44 -18.00 2.53
CA ARG A 91 -9.57 -17.26 1.93
C ARG A 91 -9.68 -15.80 2.41
N GLU A 92 -8.68 -15.33 3.14
CA GLU A 92 -8.62 -13.95 3.63
C GLU A 92 -7.62 -13.15 2.80
N LEU A 93 -8.07 -12.00 2.32
CA LEU A 93 -7.23 -11.01 1.65
C LEU A 93 -6.98 -9.86 2.61
N THR A 94 -5.72 -9.61 2.93
CA THR A 94 -5.33 -8.39 3.63
C THR A 94 -4.89 -7.33 2.63
N ALA A 95 -5.57 -6.18 2.61
CA ALA A 95 -5.12 -4.99 1.92
C ALA A 95 -4.44 -4.02 2.89
N LEU A 96 -3.13 -3.86 2.71
CA LEU A 96 -2.31 -2.92 3.45
C LEU A 96 -2.09 -1.65 2.60
N TYR A 97 -2.72 -0.55 2.98
CA TYR A 97 -2.60 0.76 2.36
C TYR A 97 -1.48 1.53 3.06
N ILE A 98 -0.48 1.98 2.29
CA ILE A 98 0.72 2.63 2.81
C ILE A 98 0.90 3.97 2.13
N ASP A 99 1.15 4.98 2.96
CA ASP A 99 1.41 6.33 2.54
C ASP A 99 2.68 6.86 3.22
N LEU A 100 3.53 7.54 2.46
CA LEU A 100 4.76 8.18 2.90
C LEU A 100 4.50 9.66 3.18
N LYS A 101 5.02 10.15 4.30
CA LYS A 101 4.93 11.58 4.65
C LYS A 101 6.24 12.12 5.21
N SER A 102 6.71 13.23 4.66
CA SER A 102 7.86 13.95 5.21
C SER A 102 7.45 14.78 6.43
N GLY A 103 8.00 14.48 7.60
CA GLY A 103 7.64 15.19 8.84
C GLY A 103 6.26 14.80 9.40
N ASN A 104 5.44 15.77 9.81
CA ASN A 104 4.17 15.51 10.47
C ASN A 104 3.14 14.92 9.49
N PRO A 105 2.59 13.72 9.77
CA PRO A 105 1.66 13.07 8.85
C PRO A 105 0.29 13.74 8.91
N VAL A 106 -0.03 14.53 7.88
CA VAL A 106 -1.34 15.18 7.65
C VAL A 106 -1.77 14.98 6.20
N GLY A 107 -3.06 15.22 5.88
CA GLY A 107 -3.57 15.17 4.50
C GLY A 107 -3.78 13.77 3.87
N TYR A 108 -3.35 12.70 4.54
CA TYR A 108 -3.41 11.31 4.05
C TYR A 108 -4.83 10.71 3.98
N CYS A 109 -5.78 11.20 4.77
CA CYS A 109 -7.09 10.55 4.92
C CYS A 109 -7.84 10.43 3.58
N GLY A 110 -7.77 11.45 2.72
CA GLY A 110 -8.37 11.41 1.39
C GLY A 110 -7.70 10.40 0.46
N GLN A 111 -6.37 10.25 0.56
CA GLN A 111 -5.60 9.27 -0.21
C GLN A 111 -6.05 7.84 0.14
N PHE A 112 -6.11 7.51 1.43
CA PHE A 112 -6.61 6.22 1.89
C PHE A 112 -8.07 5.96 1.53
N LYS A 113 -8.96 6.93 1.72
CA LYS A 113 -10.38 6.76 1.36
C LYS A 113 -10.56 6.45 -0.13
N SER A 114 -9.86 7.20 -0.97
CA SER A 114 -9.90 7.04 -2.43
C SER A 114 -9.33 5.68 -2.86
N THR A 115 -8.10 5.36 -2.45
CA THR A 115 -7.47 4.08 -2.81
C THR A 115 -8.27 2.89 -2.29
N ARG A 116 -8.86 2.99 -1.10
CA ARG A 116 -9.76 1.96 -0.57
C ARG A 116 -10.96 1.70 -1.48
N GLN A 117 -11.62 2.75 -1.97
CA GLN A 117 -12.76 2.58 -2.88
C GLN A 117 -12.34 1.92 -4.18
N PHE A 118 -11.17 2.29 -4.71
CA PHE A 118 -10.62 1.63 -5.90
C PHE A 118 -10.34 0.14 -5.66
N VAL A 119 -9.71 -0.23 -4.55
CA VAL A 119 -9.46 -1.65 -4.22
C VAL A 119 -10.77 -2.43 -4.12
N ARG A 120 -11.78 -1.87 -3.44
CA ARG A 120 -13.09 -2.51 -3.33
C ARG A 120 -13.78 -2.63 -4.68
N TYR A 121 -13.67 -1.63 -5.54
CA TYR A 121 -14.18 -1.68 -6.92
C TYR A 121 -13.49 -2.79 -7.73
N ALA A 122 -12.15 -2.87 -7.70
CA ALA A 122 -11.41 -3.91 -8.41
C ALA A 122 -11.76 -5.32 -7.91
N LEU A 123 -11.99 -5.49 -6.60
CA LEU A 123 -12.46 -6.75 -6.03
C LEU A 123 -13.91 -7.07 -6.44
N GLY A 124 -14.78 -6.07 -6.54
CA GLY A 124 -16.14 -6.25 -7.05
C GLY A 124 -16.15 -6.71 -8.52
N LEU A 125 -15.28 -6.14 -9.36
CA LEU A 125 -15.10 -6.63 -10.73
C LEU A 125 -14.66 -8.10 -10.76
N LEU A 126 -13.78 -8.51 -9.84
CA LEU A 126 -13.38 -9.91 -9.77
C LEU A 126 -14.51 -10.86 -9.37
N GLU A 127 -15.31 -10.45 -8.40
CA GLU A 127 -16.45 -11.23 -7.94
C GLU A 127 -17.49 -11.38 -9.07
N ASP A 128 -17.85 -10.28 -9.74
CA ASP A 128 -18.90 -10.27 -10.76
C ASP A 128 -18.48 -10.95 -12.07
N PHE A 129 -17.24 -10.75 -12.52
CA PHE A 129 -16.80 -11.26 -13.84
C PHE A 129 -16.08 -12.61 -13.78
N TYR A 130 -15.52 -12.98 -12.63
CA TYR A 130 -14.73 -14.21 -12.48
C TYR A 130 -15.20 -15.13 -11.35
N GLY A 131 -16.24 -14.74 -10.59
CA GLY A 131 -16.77 -15.53 -9.48
C GLY A 131 -15.81 -15.65 -8.30
N HIS A 132 -14.78 -14.79 -8.24
CA HIS A 132 -13.75 -14.84 -7.21
C HIS A 132 -14.09 -13.90 -6.06
N LYS A 133 -14.31 -14.47 -4.87
CA LYS A 133 -14.67 -13.72 -3.68
C LYS A 133 -13.59 -13.82 -2.60
N PHE A 134 -13.20 -12.67 -2.06
CA PHE A 134 -12.30 -12.58 -0.91
C PHE A 134 -13.02 -12.03 0.32
N SER A 135 -12.68 -12.57 1.50
CA SER A 135 -12.92 -11.85 2.75
C SER A 135 -11.85 -10.79 2.91
N LEU A 136 -12.21 -9.52 2.87
CA LEU A 136 -11.26 -8.40 2.89
C LEU A 136 -11.01 -7.90 4.31
N GLN A 137 -9.74 -7.89 4.73
CA GLN A 137 -9.23 -7.17 5.90
C GLN A 137 -8.43 -5.96 5.43
N GLU A 138 -8.70 -4.79 6.00
CA GLU A 138 -8.06 -3.54 5.60
C GLU A 138 -7.16 -2.98 6.70
N ARG A 139 -5.95 -2.53 6.34
CA ARG A 139 -5.01 -1.88 7.25
C ARG A 139 -4.43 -0.62 6.62
N PHE A 140 -4.42 0.48 7.37
CA PHE A 140 -3.93 1.79 6.92
C PHE A 140 -2.70 2.18 7.72
N VAL A 141 -1.59 2.42 7.04
CA VAL A 141 -0.28 2.72 7.63
C VAL A 141 0.29 3.98 7.02
N ILE A 142 0.76 4.88 7.87
CA ILE A 142 1.62 5.99 7.47
C ILE A 142 3.04 5.72 7.94
N LEU A 143 3.97 5.72 7.00
CA LEU A 143 5.40 5.77 7.29
C LEU A 143 5.83 7.23 7.16
N TYR A 144 6.24 7.85 8.26
CA TYR A 144 6.51 9.29 8.28
C TYR A 144 7.90 9.63 8.82
N GLY A 145 8.37 10.84 8.53
CA GLY A 145 9.66 11.34 9.00
C GLY A 145 10.61 11.64 7.84
N GLY A 146 11.60 10.77 7.63
CA GLY A 146 12.61 10.94 6.57
C GLY A 146 13.88 11.66 7.01
N LYS A 147 14.12 11.80 8.32
CA LYS A 147 15.44 12.22 8.81
C LYS A 147 16.50 11.20 8.35
N PRO A 148 17.74 11.62 8.08
CA PRO A 148 18.85 10.69 7.90
C PRO A 148 19.03 9.86 9.18
N ALA A 149 19.32 8.57 9.03
CA ALA A 149 19.71 7.76 10.19
C ALA A 149 21.08 8.22 10.70
N LEU A 150 21.18 8.54 11.99
CA LEU A 150 22.46 8.94 12.61
C LEU A 150 23.46 7.77 12.68
N LEU A 151 22.97 6.53 12.71
CA LEU A 151 23.76 5.30 12.68
C LEU A 151 23.03 4.25 11.82
N GLN A 152 23.72 3.65 10.85
CA GLN A 152 23.18 2.54 10.05
C GLN A 152 23.25 1.23 10.85
N LYS A 153 22.30 1.02 11.77
CA LYS A 153 22.17 -0.26 12.48
C LYS A 153 21.44 -1.27 11.60
N LYS A 154 21.95 -2.51 11.54
CA LYS A 154 21.20 -3.64 10.97
C LYS A 154 19.93 -3.84 11.80
N PRO A 155 18.77 -4.05 11.16
CA PRO A 155 17.52 -4.28 11.88
C PRO A 155 17.64 -5.56 12.69
N THR A 156 17.68 -5.45 14.02
CA THR A 156 17.40 -6.56 14.93
C THR A 156 15.93 -6.95 14.77
N VAL A 157 15.59 -8.23 14.89
CA VAL A 157 14.20 -8.70 14.81
C VAL A 157 13.36 -7.88 15.80
N PRO A 158 12.43 -7.04 15.32
CA PRO A 158 11.71 -6.11 16.19
C PRO A 158 10.68 -6.87 17.02
N LYS A 159 10.42 -6.36 18.23
CA LYS A 159 9.26 -6.77 19.01
C LYS A 159 8.01 -6.38 18.23
N LEU A 160 7.18 -7.37 17.88
CA LEU A 160 5.92 -7.15 17.17
C LEU A 160 4.94 -6.48 18.13
N GLU A 161 4.74 -5.18 17.96
CA GLU A 161 3.63 -4.47 18.61
C GLU A 161 2.33 -4.80 17.87
N LYS A 162 1.25 -5.03 18.62
CA LYS A 162 -0.08 -5.26 18.05
C LYS A 162 -0.63 -3.95 17.49
N ILE A 163 -0.68 -3.85 16.17
CA ILE A 163 -1.43 -2.83 15.45
C ILE A 163 -2.91 -3.22 15.54
N GLY A 164 -3.64 -2.46 16.35
CA GLY A 164 -5.09 -2.55 16.43
C GLY A 164 -5.78 -2.24 15.10
N LYS A 165 -7.12 -2.25 15.10
CA LYS A 165 -7.89 -1.86 13.90
C LYS A 165 -7.54 -0.44 13.49
N THR A 166 -7.25 -0.24 12.22
CA THR A 166 -6.92 1.06 11.63
C THR A 166 -8.03 1.51 10.69
N LEU A 167 -8.16 2.82 10.53
CA LEU A 167 -9.13 3.46 9.62
C LEU A 167 -8.41 4.52 8.77
N PRO A 168 -8.99 4.99 7.66
CA PRO A 168 -8.38 6.04 6.85
C PRO A 168 -8.06 7.33 7.61
N ASP A 169 -8.87 7.70 8.61
CA ASP A 169 -8.70 8.85 9.50
C ASP A 169 -7.96 8.51 10.80
N LYS A 170 -7.82 7.21 11.11
CA LYS A 170 -7.06 6.69 12.25
C LYS A 170 -6.09 5.58 11.82
N PRO A 171 -5.08 5.90 11.00
CA PRO A 171 -4.09 4.92 10.56
C PRO A 171 -3.07 4.66 11.65
N TYR A 172 -2.37 3.53 11.54
CA TYR A 172 -1.16 3.29 12.31
C TYR A 172 -0.04 4.19 11.76
N LYS A 173 0.63 4.92 12.65
CA LYS A 173 1.68 5.86 12.28
C LYS A 173 3.00 5.34 12.79
N ARG A 174 3.98 5.21 11.91
CA ARG A 174 5.32 4.76 12.24
C ARG A 174 6.35 5.75 11.74
N GLU A 175 7.14 6.29 12.67
CA GLU A 175 8.29 7.12 12.30
C GLU A 175 9.39 6.24 11.70
N VAL A 176 9.98 6.70 10.60
CA VAL A 176 11.02 6.01 9.87
C VAL A 176 12.10 6.99 9.39
N PHE A 177 13.33 6.49 9.30
CA PHE A 177 14.41 7.18 8.61
C PHE A 177 14.30 6.99 7.10
N ASN A 178 14.89 7.93 6.34
CA ASN A 178 15.01 7.76 4.90
C ASN A 178 15.86 6.52 4.56
N ALA A 179 15.44 5.75 3.55
CA ALA A 179 16.07 4.48 3.14
C ALA A 179 16.08 3.41 4.23
N SER A 180 15.16 3.50 5.20
CA SER A 180 14.97 2.46 6.20
C SER A 180 14.44 1.16 5.58
N THR A 181 14.72 0.07 6.29
CA THR A 181 14.22 -1.26 5.96
C THR A 181 13.36 -1.77 7.12
N LEU A 182 12.11 -2.13 6.85
CA LEU A 182 11.16 -2.67 7.82
C LEU A 182 10.75 -4.08 7.39
N TYR A 183 10.36 -4.96 8.32
CA TYR A 183 9.68 -6.19 7.93
C TYR A 183 8.19 -5.92 7.69
N LEU A 184 7.66 -6.43 6.58
CA LEU A 184 6.22 -6.32 6.24
C LEU A 184 5.33 -6.84 7.37
N LYS A 185 5.72 -7.95 8.03
CA LYS A 185 4.98 -8.53 9.15
C LYS A 185 4.74 -7.56 10.31
N GLU A 186 5.62 -6.58 10.51
CA GLU A 186 5.45 -5.57 11.57
C GLU A 186 4.26 -4.64 11.30
N LEU A 187 3.79 -4.57 10.05
CA LEU A 187 2.66 -3.75 9.64
C LEU A 187 1.34 -4.54 9.59
N LEU A 188 1.38 -5.83 9.94
CA LEU A 188 0.26 -6.78 9.85
C LEU A 188 -0.21 -7.33 11.19
N THR A 189 0.64 -7.30 12.22
CA THR A 189 0.36 -7.83 13.57
C THR A 189 -0.37 -6.84 14.44
#